data_AF-A0A5C6MR23-F1
#
_entry.id   AF-A0A5C6MR23-F1
#
_cell.length_a   1.000
_cell.length_b   1.000
_cell.length_c   1.000
_cell.angle_alpha   90.00
_cell.angle_beta   90.00
_cell.angle_gamma   90.00
#
_symmetry.space_group_name_H-M   'P 1'
#
loop_
_entity.id
_entity.type
_entity.pdbx_description
1 polymer ?
#
loop_
_entity_poly.entity_id
_entity_poly.type
_entity_poly.pdbx_seq_one_letter_code
_entity_poly.pdbx_strand_id
1 'polypeptide(L)'
;MDPSQRDRLSQLVEELTMSGQLQLNQEKMKEIKKICKMSNDCIDHVYHLVMSQLNQDHSEIRLSALQITSELFSRSHHFRTLVVNNFQEVLELTVETDSEQPLPPPKEVARKLRALAIQTVQAWYSSYGEAYKKLALGYHFLKKVKKVDFQDTEARTEVERTREAERHRRMEAIYKERVEAASKDMEDLYQEIETTLKEMESCMKLLFPEFDDTDIQSRPQIFQSASECESADEQPCCSRDLAEDGKETMIKEKQEEKICAEETRDEDDHMTDRPAKKLEEEEDDEEEEEGHNEDEGYSFIRSSGLISHSYSLDLTINPDLRIKENEDNEAVVSTLIELHRLLSSKHLPAVQGWIQVFTKSGAEQQLIRRALYLKQSIEAALQKHEELHIDYKSRVRRVVSSKVFDML
;
A
#
# COMPACT_ATOMS: atom_id res chain seq x y z
N MET A 1 4.45 -36.96 43.67
CA MET A 1 3.58 -37.90 42.93
C MET A 1 4.43 -39.04 42.38
N ASP A 2 3.91 -40.27 42.42
CA ASP A 2 4.56 -41.44 41.79
C ASP A 2 4.43 -41.40 40.25
N PRO A 3 5.48 -41.73 39.46
CA PRO A 3 5.40 -41.69 38.00
C PRO A 3 4.29 -42.56 37.41
N SER A 4 4.07 -43.79 37.92
CA SER A 4 3.04 -44.68 37.37
C SER A 4 1.63 -44.11 37.52
N GLN A 5 1.38 -43.41 38.64
CA GLN A 5 0.13 -42.70 38.89
C GLN A 5 -0.02 -41.47 38.01
N ARG A 6 1.08 -40.77 37.70
CA ARG A 6 1.09 -39.61 36.80
C ARG A 6 0.66 -40.02 35.40
N ASP A 7 1.32 -41.03 34.85
CA ASP A 7 1.07 -41.51 33.49
C ASP A 7 -0.35 -42.08 33.35
N ARG A 8 -0.81 -42.85 34.36
CA ARG A 8 -2.19 -43.36 34.41
C ARG A 8 -3.23 -42.24 34.49
N LEU A 9 -2.93 -41.16 35.23
CA LEU A 9 -3.84 -40.02 35.36
C LEU A 9 -3.93 -39.21 34.06
N SER A 10 -2.81 -39.05 33.34
CA SER A 10 -2.80 -38.47 31.98
C SER A 10 -3.65 -39.29 31.01
N GLN A 11 -3.41 -40.60 30.92
CA GLN A 11 -4.19 -41.53 30.08
C GLN A 11 -5.70 -41.43 30.37
N LEU A 12 -6.10 -41.45 31.65
CA LEU A 12 -7.52 -41.39 32.03
C LEU A 12 -8.19 -40.07 31.66
N VAL A 13 -7.46 -38.94 31.70
CA VAL A 13 -8.00 -37.65 31.28
C VAL A 13 -8.16 -37.61 29.76
N GLU A 14 -7.11 -37.97 29.00
CA GLU A 14 -7.15 -38.04 27.53
C GLU A 14 -8.25 -39.00 27.04
N GLU A 15 -8.33 -40.20 27.60
CA GLU A 15 -9.36 -41.20 27.28
C GLU A 15 -10.79 -40.74 27.57
N LEU A 16 -10.98 -39.78 28.49
CA LEU A 16 -12.30 -39.18 28.76
C LEU A 16 -12.58 -38.03 27.79
N THR A 17 -11.62 -37.11 27.59
CA THR A 17 -11.85 -35.91 26.79
C THR A 17 -11.83 -36.14 25.29
N MET A 18 -11.09 -37.16 24.81
CA MET A 18 -11.03 -37.54 23.39
C MET A 18 -12.05 -38.64 23.01
N SER A 19 -12.96 -39.00 23.92
CA SER A 19 -13.95 -40.07 23.70
C SER A 19 -15.06 -39.73 22.69
N GLY A 20 -15.27 -38.45 22.38
CA GLY A 20 -16.40 -37.95 21.59
C GLY A 20 -17.77 -38.11 22.29
N GLN A 21 -17.80 -38.49 23.57
CA GLN A 21 -19.05 -38.73 24.31
C GLN A 21 -19.53 -37.47 25.03
N LEU A 22 -20.85 -37.20 24.98
CA LEU A 22 -21.46 -36.05 25.66
C LEU A 22 -21.55 -36.20 27.19
N GLN A 23 -21.20 -37.37 27.74
CA GLN A 23 -21.19 -37.67 29.18
C GLN A 23 -19.95 -38.50 29.53
N LEU A 24 -19.30 -38.17 30.64
CA LEU A 24 -18.13 -38.92 31.12
C LEU A 24 -18.44 -40.39 31.45
N ASN A 25 -17.52 -41.27 31.05
CA ASN A 25 -17.48 -42.64 31.53
C ASN A 25 -17.28 -42.66 33.06
N GLN A 26 -18.27 -43.19 33.79
CA GLN A 26 -18.32 -43.18 35.25
C GLN A 26 -17.29 -44.07 35.92
N GLU A 27 -16.74 -45.07 35.22
CA GLU A 27 -15.72 -45.97 35.76
C GLU A 27 -14.35 -45.29 35.73
N LYS A 28 -13.96 -44.73 34.58
CA LYS A 28 -12.75 -43.91 34.44
C LYS A 28 -12.77 -42.72 35.40
N MET A 29 -13.91 -42.04 35.54
CA MET A 29 -14.05 -40.92 36.48
C MET A 29 -13.94 -41.36 37.96
N LYS A 30 -14.36 -42.59 38.32
CA LYS A 30 -14.11 -43.16 39.66
C LYS A 30 -12.61 -43.45 39.86
N GLU A 31 -11.89 -43.90 38.83
CA GLU A 31 -10.45 -44.14 38.89
C GLU A 31 -9.67 -42.83 39.09
N ILE A 32 -9.98 -41.77 38.32
CA ILE A 32 -9.44 -40.41 38.53
C ILE A 32 -9.69 -39.96 39.98
N LYS A 33 -10.93 -40.08 40.48
CA LYS A 33 -11.29 -39.72 41.87
C LYS A 33 -10.56 -40.58 42.92
N LYS A 34 -10.09 -41.78 42.59
CA LYS A 34 -9.27 -42.61 43.47
C LYS A 34 -7.82 -42.11 43.53
N ILE A 35 -7.21 -41.81 42.38
CA ILE A 35 -5.83 -41.28 42.29
C ILE A 35 -5.74 -39.90 42.93
N CYS A 36 -6.71 -39.02 42.67
CA CYS A 36 -6.76 -37.66 43.24
C CYS A 36 -6.91 -37.61 44.77
N LYS A 37 -7.32 -38.71 45.42
CA LYS A 37 -7.39 -38.80 46.89
C LYS A 37 -6.05 -39.08 47.56
N MET A 38 -5.02 -39.44 46.80
CA MET A 38 -3.75 -39.92 47.35
C MET A 38 -2.84 -38.80 47.84
N SER A 39 -2.78 -37.66 47.14
CA SER A 39 -2.04 -36.47 47.54
C SER A 39 -2.54 -35.22 46.81
N ASN A 40 -2.17 -34.03 47.29
CA ASN A 40 -2.43 -32.79 46.58
C ASN A 40 -1.66 -32.71 45.24
N ASP A 41 -0.45 -33.27 45.14
CA ASP A 41 0.28 -33.36 43.86
C ASP A 41 -0.56 -34.00 42.73
N CYS A 42 -1.36 -35.03 43.06
CA CYS A 42 -2.26 -35.66 42.08
C CYS A 42 -3.36 -34.70 41.62
N ILE A 43 -3.80 -33.80 42.50
CA ILE A 43 -4.83 -32.78 42.26
C ILE A 43 -4.26 -31.63 41.44
N ASP A 44 -3.02 -31.21 41.72
CA ASP A 44 -2.29 -30.23 40.91
C ASP A 44 -2.06 -30.78 39.49
N HIS A 45 -1.59 -32.03 39.36
CA HIS A 45 -1.38 -32.68 38.05
C HIS A 45 -2.68 -32.82 37.25
N VAL A 46 -3.78 -33.30 37.86
CA VAL A 46 -5.07 -33.39 37.14
C VAL A 46 -5.63 -32.02 36.77
N TYR A 47 -5.41 -30.99 37.59
CA TYR A 47 -5.79 -29.62 37.25
C TYR A 47 -5.08 -29.14 35.98
N HIS A 48 -3.76 -29.31 35.90
CA HIS A 48 -3.00 -28.92 34.70
C HIS A 48 -3.41 -29.73 33.44
N LEU A 49 -3.65 -31.04 33.59
CA LEU A 49 -4.18 -31.87 32.50
C LEU A 49 -5.55 -31.36 32.01
N VAL A 50 -6.49 -31.10 32.91
CA VAL A 50 -7.84 -30.63 32.57
C VAL A 50 -7.83 -29.22 31.98
N MET A 51 -6.97 -28.32 32.45
CA MET A 51 -6.77 -26.99 31.85
C MET A 51 -6.16 -27.08 30.45
N SER A 52 -5.23 -28.01 30.21
CA SER A 52 -4.68 -28.27 28.87
C SER A 52 -5.77 -28.76 27.90
N GLN A 53 -6.70 -29.60 28.37
CA GLN A 53 -7.85 -30.05 27.60
C GLN A 53 -8.90 -28.94 27.37
N LEU A 54 -9.11 -28.05 28.35
CA LEU A 54 -9.97 -26.86 28.18
C LEU A 54 -9.41 -25.86 27.16
N ASN A 55 -8.09 -25.78 26.99
CA ASN A 55 -7.45 -24.90 26.00
C ASN A 55 -7.46 -25.45 24.57
N GLN A 56 -7.87 -26.71 24.34
CA GLN A 56 -7.94 -27.26 22.98
C GLN A 56 -8.99 -26.54 22.12
N ASP A 57 -8.73 -26.44 20.82
CA ASP A 57 -9.63 -25.83 19.83
C ASP A 57 -10.75 -26.79 19.40
N HIS A 58 -11.44 -27.41 20.39
CA HIS A 58 -12.49 -28.40 20.13
C HIS A 58 -13.56 -28.46 21.23
N SER A 59 -14.82 -28.20 20.90
CA SER A 59 -15.89 -28.07 21.89
C SER A 59 -16.24 -29.36 22.64
N GLU A 60 -16.06 -30.54 22.04
CA GLU A 60 -16.29 -31.83 22.73
C GLU A 60 -15.24 -32.12 23.81
N ILE A 61 -14.00 -31.71 23.54
CA ILE A 61 -12.89 -31.85 24.49
C ILE A 61 -13.13 -30.89 25.66
N ARG A 62 -13.48 -29.63 25.38
CA ARG A 62 -13.83 -28.63 26.40
C ARG A 62 -15.05 -29.05 27.23
N LEU A 63 -16.09 -29.61 26.61
CA LEU A 63 -17.29 -30.12 27.30
C LEU A 63 -16.91 -31.21 28.32
N SER A 64 -16.12 -32.19 27.88
CA SER A 64 -15.67 -33.29 28.74
C SER A 64 -14.76 -32.79 29.86
N ALA A 65 -13.82 -31.88 29.55
CA ALA A 65 -12.92 -31.28 30.54
C ALA A 65 -13.67 -30.44 31.59
N LEU A 66 -14.71 -29.70 31.19
CA LEU A 66 -15.61 -28.99 32.10
C LEU A 66 -16.40 -29.96 33.01
N GLN A 67 -16.87 -31.09 32.48
CA GLN A 67 -17.55 -32.12 33.29
C GLN A 67 -16.59 -32.70 34.35
N ILE A 68 -15.34 -33.00 33.99
CA ILE A 68 -14.30 -33.46 34.94
C ILE A 68 -14.04 -32.37 36.00
N THR A 69 -13.93 -31.11 35.55
CA THR A 69 -13.77 -29.95 36.43
C THR A 69 -14.89 -29.88 37.47
N SER A 70 -16.16 -29.96 37.05
CA SER A 70 -17.32 -29.86 37.94
C SER A 70 -17.39 -30.97 38.99
N GLU A 71 -17.07 -32.21 38.59
CA GLU A 71 -16.96 -33.36 39.49
C GLU A 71 -15.86 -33.19 40.55
N LEU A 72 -14.66 -32.75 40.15
CA LEU A 72 -13.53 -32.56 41.07
C LEU A 72 -13.73 -31.33 41.97
N PHE A 73 -14.28 -30.24 41.43
CA PHE A 73 -14.64 -29.02 42.15
C PHE A 73 -15.60 -29.33 43.31
N SER A 74 -16.62 -30.16 43.06
CA SER A 74 -17.60 -30.56 44.08
C SER A 74 -17.03 -31.45 45.19
N ARG A 75 -15.80 -31.99 45.02
CA ARG A 75 -15.22 -33.03 45.91
C ARG A 75 -13.91 -32.63 46.59
N SER A 76 -13.17 -31.65 46.05
CA SER A 76 -11.86 -31.24 46.58
C SER A 76 -11.81 -29.74 46.89
N HIS A 77 -11.32 -29.38 48.09
CA HIS A 77 -11.06 -27.97 48.43
C HIS A 77 -9.84 -27.41 47.69
N HIS A 78 -8.77 -28.20 47.56
CA HIS A 78 -7.56 -27.80 46.85
C HIS A 78 -7.85 -27.50 45.37
N PHE A 79 -8.56 -28.41 44.70
CA PHE A 79 -8.97 -28.23 43.30
C PHE A 79 -9.85 -26.99 43.09
N ARG A 80 -10.81 -26.74 44.01
CA ARG A 80 -11.62 -25.51 44.00
C ARG A 80 -10.76 -24.26 44.05
N THR A 81 -9.75 -24.23 44.91
CA THR A 81 -8.87 -23.07 45.06
C THR A 81 -8.07 -22.80 43.79
N LEU A 82 -7.60 -23.85 43.08
CA LEU A 82 -6.94 -23.71 41.77
C LEU A 82 -7.90 -23.11 40.71
N VAL A 83 -9.08 -23.73 40.51
CA VAL A 83 -10.08 -23.28 39.53
C VAL A 83 -10.61 -21.88 39.84
N VAL A 84 -10.87 -21.54 41.11
CA VAL A 84 -11.30 -20.20 41.52
C VAL A 84 -10.18 -19.16 41.31
N ASN A 85 -8.92 -19.56 41.47
CA ASN A 85 -7.81 -18.64 41.22
C ASN A 85 -7.69 -18.28 39.75
N ASN A 86 -7.93 -19.24 38.86
CA ASN A 86 -7.92 -19.09 37.40
C ASN A 86 -9.33 -18.94 36.78
N PHE A 87 -10.29 -18.41 37.53
CA PHE A 87 -11.70 -18.45 37.12
C PHE A 87 -11.99 -17.66 35.85
N GLN A 88 -11.18 -16.63 35.54
CA GLN A 88 -11.33 -15.84 34.32
C GLN A 88 -11.09 -16.68 33.06
N GLU A 89 -9.94 -17.38 32.97
CA GLU A 89 -9.60 -18.25 31.82
C GLU A 89 -10.67 -19.34 31.63
N VAL A 90 -11.15 -19.93 32.73
CA VAL A 90 -12.23 -20.94 32.69
C VAL A 90 -13.53 -20.36 32.13
N LEU A 91 -13.88 -19.10 32.42
CA LEU A 91 -15.06 -18.45 31.84
C LEU A 91 -14.87 -18.13 30.35
N GLU A 92 -13.70 -17.62 29.98
CA GLU A 92 -13.34 -17.31 28.58
C GLU A 92 -13.40 -18.56 27.70
N LEU A 93 -12.84 -19.68 28.18
CA LEU A 93 -12.81 -20.95 27.44
C LEU A 93 -14.16 -21.68 27.34
N THR A 94 -15.16 -21.35 28.17
CA THR A 94 -16.40 -22.16 28.29
C THR A 94 -17.74 -21.42 28.21
N VAL A 95 -17.80 -20.12 28.53
CA VAL A 95 -19.06 -19.34 28.58
C VAL A 95 -19.25 -18.42 27.37
N GLU A 96 -18.25 -18.31 26.47
CA GLU A 96 -18.27 -17.39 25.32
C GLU A 96 -18.38 -15.93 25.82
N THR A 97 -17.47 -15.53 26.73
CA THR A 97 -17.50 -14.18 27.34
C THR A 97 -17.02 -13.08 26.41
N ASP A 98 -16.34 -13.38 25.31
CA ASP A 98 -15.93 -12.43 24.29
C ASP A 98 -16.57 -12.79 22.94
N SER A 99 -17.02 -11.77 22.20
CA SER A 99 -17.62 -11.94 20.87
C SER A 99 -16.55 -12.14 19.79
N GLU A 100 -15.34 -11.62 20.02
CA GLU A 100 -14.19 -11.80 19.11
C GLU A 100 -13.53 -13.19 19.26
N GLN A 101 -13.83 -13.92 20.34
CA GLN A 101 -13.34 -15.27 20.60
C GLN A 101 -14.51 -16.25 20.84
N PRO A 102 -15.24 -16.63 19.78
CA PRO A 102 -16.33 -17.60 19.89
C PRO A 102 -15.82 -18.98 20.30
N LEU A 103 -16.71 -19.79 20.88
CA LEU A 103 -16.40 -21.18 21.23
C LEU A 103 -16.07 -22.02 19.98
N PRO A 104 -15.11 -22.97 20.10
CA PRO A 104 -14.60 -23.74 18.97
C PRO A 104 -15.64 -24.68 18.36
N PRO A 105 -15.44 -25.17 17.11
CA PRO A 105 -16.30 -26.20 16.53
C PRO A 105 -16.31 -27.50 17.37
N PRO A 106 -17.36 -28.34 17.27
CA PRO A 106 -18.61 -28.15 16.53
C PRO A 106 -19.62 -27.23 17.22
N LYS A 107 -20.37 -26.43 16.45
CA LYS A 107 -21.30 -25.39 16.97
C LYS A 107 -22.42 -25.93 17.87
N GLU A 108 -22.95 -27.12 17.59
CA GLU A 108 -23.99 -27.74 18.43
C GLU A 108 -23.45 -28.11 19.81
N VAL A 109 -22.20 -28.58 19.87
CA VAL A 109 -21.53 -28.94 21.11
C VAL A 109 -21.11 -27.68 21.85
N ALA A 110 -20.65 -26.64 21.15
CA ALA A 110 -20.38 -25.32 21.73
C ALA A 110 -21.60 -24.76 22.47
N ARG A 111 -22.81 -24.89 21.91
CA ARG A 111 -24.06 -24.46 22.58
C ARG A 111 -24.32 -25.26 23.87
N LYS A 112 -24.15 -26.58 23.82
CA LYS A 112 -24.28 -27.48 24.99
C LYS A 112 -23.23 -27.17 26.07
N LEU A 113 -21.99 -26.91 25.67
CA LEU A 113 -20.88 -26.48 26.53
C LEU A 113 -21.23 -25.17 27.24
N ARG A 114 -21.65 -24.14 26.51
CA ARG A 114 -22.03 -22.84 27.07
C ARG A 114 -23.18 -22.96 28.07
N ALA A 115 -24.23 -23.70 27.73
CA ALA A 115 -25.36 -23.96 28.62
C ALA A 115 -24.92 -24.69 29.90
N LEU A 116 -24.11 -25.75 29.78
CA LEU A 116 -23.58 -26.50 30.91
C LEU A 116 -22.63 -25.65 31.78
N ALA A 117 -21.82 -24.78 31.19
CA ALA A 117 -20.90 -23.89 31.89
C ALA A 117 -21.67 -22.87 32.74
N ILE A 118 -22.71 -22.24 32.18
CA ILE A 118 -23.54 -21.27 32.92
C ILE A 118 -24.26 -21.96 34.09
N GLN A 119 -24.84 -23.15 33.88
CA GLN A 119 -25.46 -23.96 34.94
C GLN A 119 -24.45 -24.38 36.02
N THR A 120 -23.24 -24.77 35.61
CA THR A 120 -22.15 -25.20 36.50
C THR A 120 -21.66 -24.03 37.37
N VAL A 121 -21.45 -22.85 36.78
CA VAL A 121 -21.10 -21.62 37.51
C VAL A 121 -22.19 -21.21 38.50
N GLN A 122 -23.47 -21.35 38.13
CA GLN A 122 -24.60 -21.10 39.03
C GLN A 122 -24.64 -22.09 40.21
N ALA A 123 -24.39 -23.38 39.96
CA ALA A 123 -24.31 -24.39 41.01
C ALA A 123 -23.13 -24.13 41.96
N TRP A 124 -21.94 -23.85 41.42
CA TRP A 124 -20.76 -23.47 42.21
C TRP A 124 -21.00 -22.22 43.05
N TYR A 125 -21.59 -21.17 42.48
CA TYR A 125 -21.95 -19.95 43.22
C TYR A 125 -22.95 -20.23 44.34
N SER A 126 -23.98 -21.04 44.07
CA SER A 126 -25.02 -21.37 45.06
C SER A 126 -24.48 -22.21 46.23
N SER A 127 -23.49 -23.06 46.00
CA SER A 127 -22.88 -23.90 47.05
C SER A 127 -21.68 -23.26 47.75
N TYR A 128 -20.93 -22.38 47.08
CA TYR A 128 -19.61 -21.93 47.54
C TYR A 128 -19.32 -20.43 47.33
N GLY A 129 -20.26 -19.65 46.79
CA GLY A 129 -20.06 -18.23 46.45
C GLY A 129 -19.65 -17.36 47.64
N GLU A 130 -20.18 -17.63 48.84
CA GLU A 130 -19.82 -16.91 50.07
C GLU A 130 -18.35 -17.13 50.47
N ALA A 131 -17.82 -18.34 50.28
CA ALA A 131 -16.45 -18.69 50.63
C ALA A 131 -15.42 -18.16 49.61
N TYR A 132 -15.81 -17.98 48.35
CA TYR A 132 -14.90 -17.66 47.25
C TYR A 132 -15.29 -16.34 46.55
N LYS A 133 -14.72 -15.23 47.02
CA LYS A 133 -15.00 -13.87 46.47
C LYS A 133 -14.79 -13.77 44.95
N LYS A 134 -13.75 -14.39 44.38
CA LYS A 134 -13.51 -14.42 42.92
C LYS A 134 -14.67 -15.09 42.15
N LEU A 135 -15.21 -16.20 42.67
CA LEU A 135 -16.35 -16.91 42.09
C LEU A 135 -17.63 -16.05 42.15
N ALA A 136 -17.90 -15.40 43.29
CA ALA A 136 -19.01 -14.47 43.42
C ALA A 136 -18.91 -13.27 42.46
N LEU A 137 -17.72 -12.68 42.33
CA LEU A 137 -17.47 -11.58 41.39
C LEU A 137 -17.70 -12.02 39.93
N GLY A 138 -17.17 -13.18 39.52
CA GLY A 138 -17.39 -13.70 38.17
C GLY A 138 -18.87 -14.03 37.89
N TYR A 139 -19.59 -14.63 38.84
CA TYR A 139 -21.05 -14.83 38.72
C TYR A 139 -21.80 -13.51 38.54
N HIS A 140 -21.46 -12.48 39.33
CA HIS A 140 -22.07 -11.16 39.20
C HIS A 140 -21.67 -10.43 37.91
N PHE A 141 -20.45 -10.62 37.41
CA PHE A 141 -20.01 -10.11 36.10
C PHE A 141 -20.85 -10.70 34.96
N LEU A 142 -21.01 -12.03 34.93
CA LEU A 142 -21.88 -12.70 33.96
C LEU A 142 -23.31 -12.16 34.02
N LYS A 143 -23.89 -12.09 35.23
CA LYS A 143 -25.28 -11.68 35.45
C LYS A 143 -25.57 -10.20 35.14
N LYS A 144 -24.65 -9.29 35.50
CA LYS A 144 -24.88 -7.83 35.41
C LYS A 144 -24.24 -7.18 34.18
N VAL A 145 -23.01 -7.59 33.83
CA VAL A 145 -22.23 -6.97 32.74
C VAL A 145 -22.50 -7.66 31.42
N LYS A 146 -22.28 -8.98 31.35
CA LYS A 146 -22.56 -9.79 30.16
C LYS A 146 -24.04 -10.18 30.03
N LYS A 147 -24.90 -9.72 30.95
CA LYS A 147 -26.36 -9.90 30.98
C LYS A 147 -26.84 -11.34 30.74
N VAL A 148 -26.01 -12.32 31.13
CA VAL A 148 -26.30 -13.75 30.99
C VAL A 148 -27.54 -14.07 31.81
N ASP A 149 -28.53 -14.64 31.14
CA ASP A 149 -29.70 -15.18 31.80
C ASP A 149 -29.40 -16.58 32.32
N PHE A 150 -29.63 -16.77 33.62
CA PHE A 150 -29.40 -18.04 34.32
C PHE A 150 -30.70 -18.87 34.43
N GLN A 151 -31.79 -18.41 33.83
CA GLN A 151 -33.08 -19.12 33.77
C GLN A 151 -33.43 -19.53 32.33
N ASP A 152 -33.10 -18.70 31.33
CA ASP A 152 -33.27 -19.00 29.91
C ASP A 152 -31.98 -18.76 29.12
N THR A 153 -31.08 -19.75 29.15
CA THR A 153 -29.73 -19.69 28.56
C THR A 153 -29.70 -19.76 27.03
N GLU A 154 -30.75 -20.26 26.35
CA GLU A 154 -30.71 -20.46 24.90
C GLU A 154 -31.38 -19.30 24.15
N ALA A 155 -32.65 -18.97 24.46
CA ALA A 155 -33.45 -18.05 23.62
C ALA A 155 -32.86 -16.63 23.52
N ARG A 156 -32.26 -16.13 24.60
CA ARG A 156 -31.66 -14.79 24.62
C ARG A 156 -30.41 -14.67 23.75
N THR A 157 -29.61 -15.74 23.64
CA THR A 157 -28.36 -15.73 22.86
C THR A 157 -28.62 -15.61 21.36
N GLU A 158 -29.69 -16.23 20.87
CA GLU A 158 -30.11 -16.12 19.47
C GLU A 158 -30.69 -14.71 19.16
N VAL A 159 -31.44 -14.11 20.09
CA VAL A 159 -31.97 -12.74 19.93
C VAL A 159 -30.85 -11.68 19.98
N GLU A 160 -29.82 -11.86 20.80
CA GLU A 160 -28.68 -10.93 20.86
C GLU A 160 -27.80 -11.06 19.60
N ARG A 161 -27.45 -12.29 19.21
CA ARG A 161 -26.66 -12.57 17.99
C ARG A 161 -27.39 -12.14 16.71
N THR A 162 -28.71 -12.30 16.60
CA THR A 162 -29.47 -11.83 15.42
C THR A 162 -29.50 -10.31 15.33
N ARG A 163 -29.62 -9.59 16.45
CA ARG A 163 -29.54 -8.12 16.48
C ARG A 163 -28.17 -7.59 16.11
N GLU A 164 -27.10 -8.27 16.53
CA GLU A 164 -25.73 -7.90 16.19
C GLU A 164 -25.38 -8.22 14.74
N ALA A 165 -25.76 -9.39 14.23
CA ALA A 165 -25.63 -9.74 12.82
C ALA A 165 -26.44 -8.79 11.91
N GLU A 166 -27.64 -8.37 12.35
CA GLU A 166 -28.42 -7.36 11.63
C GLU A 166 -27.74 -5.98 11.63
N ARG A 167 -27.13 -5.55 12.74
CA ARG A 167 -26.33 -4.32 12.79
C ARG A 167 -25.11 -4.39 11.87
N HIS A 168 -24.37 -5.49 11.89
CA HIS A 168 -23.21 -5.70 11.04
C HIS A 168 -23.62 -5.63 9.56
N ARG A 169 -24.63 -6.41 9.17
CA ARG A 169 -25.18 -6.43 7.80
C ARG A 169 -25.69 -5.06 7.34
N ARG A 170 -26.35 -4.29 8.23
CA ARG A 170 -26.78 -2.91 7.92
C ARG A 170 -25.57 -1.98 7.71
N MET A 171 -24.52 -2.12 8.51
CA MET A 171 -23.30 -1.31 8.37
C MET A 171 -22.50 -1.66 7.11
N GLU A 172 -22.34 -2.95 6.79
CA GLU A 172 -21.75 -3.43 5.55
C GLU A 172 -22.53 -2.93 4.33
N ALA A 173 -23.87 -2.98 4.37
CA ALA A 173 -24.70 -2.45 3.30
C ALA A 173 -24.47 -0.94 3.07
N ILE A 174 -24.40 -0.14 4.15
CA ILE A 174 -24.11 1.31 4.06
C ILE A 174 -22.70 1.57 3.50
N TYR A 175 -21.69 0.78 3.87
CA TYR A 175 -20.35 0.94 3.32
C TYR A 175 -20.29 0.53 1.84
N LYS A 176 -20.97 -0.57 1.45
CA LYS A 176 -21.06 -1.02 0.07
C LYS A 176 -21.76 0.01 -0.82
N GLU A 177 -22.91 0.54 -0.38
CA GLU A 177 -23.65 1.60 -1.07
C GLU A 177 -22.81 2.87 -1.26
N ARG A 178 -22.01 3.25 -0.25
CA ARG A 178 -21.07 4.40 -0.36
C ARG A 178 -19.95 4.16 -1.36
N VAL A 179 -19.38 2.95 -1.42
CA VAL A 179 -18.34 2.60 -2.40
C VAL A 179 -18.93 2.55 -3.81
N GLU A 180 -20.13 1.99 -3.99
CA GLU A 180 -20.84 1.97 -5.28
C GLU A 180 -21.17 3.38 -5.79
N ALA A 181 -21.68 4.26 -4.92
CA ALA A 181 -21.93 5.66 -5.26
C ALA A 181 -20.64 6.39 -5.66
N ALA A 182 -19.56 6.23 -4.89
CA ALA A 182 -18.27 6.86 -5.18
C ALA A 182 -17.60 6.31 -6.46
N SER A 183 -17.75 5.01 -6.76
CA SER A 183 -17.27 4.42 -8.03
C SER A 183 -18.04 4.99 -9.21
N LYS A 184 -19.36 5.08 -9.10
CA LYS A 184 -20.19 5.65 -10.16
C LYS A 184 -19.89 7.13 -10.40
N ASP A 185 -19.83 7.95 -9.35
CA ASP A 185 -19.45 9.37 -9.47
C ASP A 185 -18.07 9.52 -10.12
N MET A 186 -17.14 8.62 -9.80
CA MET A 186 -15.80 8.58 -10.40
C MET A 186 -15.82 8.20 -11.87
N GLU A 187 -16.65 7.24 -12.28
CA GLU A 187 -16.84 6.82 -13.67
C GLU A 187 -17.52 7.92 -14.50
N ASP A 188 -18.57 8.54 -13.96
CA ASP A 188 -19.34 9.63 -14.58
C ASP A 188 -18.46 10.88 -14.82
N LEU A 189 -17.56 11.24 -13.88
CA LEU A 189 -16.63 12.37 -14.04
C LEU A 189 -15.31 12.02 -14.74
N TYR A 190 -15.00 10.75 -14.97
CA TYR A 190 -13.68 10.32 -15.49
C TYR A 190 -13.32 11.00 -16.81
N GLN A 191 -14.26 10.98 -17.78
CA GLN A 191 -14.04 11.54 -19.11
C GLN A 191 -13.96 13.07 -19.09
N GLU A 192 -14.71 13.73 -18.20
CA GLU A 192 -14.64 15.19 -18.01
C GLU A 192 -13.23 15.58 -17.51
N ILE A 193 -12.74 14.90 -16.46
CA ILE A 193 -11.39 15.13 -15.92
C ILE A 193 -10.32 14.91 -16.99
N GLU A 194 -10.37 13.79 -17.72
CA GLU A 194 -9.39 13.47 -18.77
C GLU A 194 -9.40 14.51 -19.90
N THR A 195 -10.57 15.03 -20.27
CA THR A 195 -10.72 16.06 -21.31
C THR A 195 -10.18 17.41 -20.81
N THR A 196 -10.57 17.85 -19.60
CA THR A 196 -10.06 19.08 -18.97
C THR A 196 -8.53 19.07 -18.83
N LEU A 197 -7.93 17.94 -18.47
CA LEU A 197 -6.47 17.79 -18.40
C LEU A 197 -5.80 17.94 -19.77
N LYS A 198 -6.35 17.32 -20.82
CA LYS A 198 -5.83 17.43 -22.20
C LYS A 198 -5.98 18.84 -22.78
N GLU A 199 -7.10 19.51 -22.53
CA GLU A 199 -7.33 20.89 -22.92
C GLU A 199 -6.35 21.84 -22.21
N MET A 200 -6.10 21.61 -20.91
CA MET A 200 -5.14 22.38 -20.12
C MET A 200 -3.71 22.19 -20.63
N GLU A 201 -3.30 20.94 -20.89
CA GLU A 201 -1.99 20.62 -21.47
C GLU A 201 -1.83 21.25 -22.87
N SER A 202 -2.89 21.23 -23.71
CA SER A 202 -2.88 21.88 -25.01
C SER A 202 -2.75 23.41 -24.90
N CYS A 203 -3.43 24.04 -23.94
CA CYS A 203 -3.27 25.47 -23.67
C CYS A 203 -1.84 25.80 -23.20
N MET A 204 -1.24 24.97 -22.35
CA MET A 204 0.17 25.13 -21.96
C MET A 204 1.11 25.01 -23.15
N LYS A 205 0.92 24.02 -24.03
CA LYS A 205 1.74 23.81 -25.24
C LYS A 205 1.63 24.94 -26.27
N LEU A 206 0.52 25.67 -26.30
CA LEU A 206 0.37 26.87 -27.13
C LEU A 206 1.11 28.09 -26.55
N LEU A 207 1.26 28.16 -25.22
CA LEU A 207 2.00 29.24 -24.55
C LEU A 207 3.51 28.94 -24.46
N PHE A 208 3.86 27.67 -24.30
CA PHE A 208 5.21 27.13 -24.30
C PHE A 208 5.27 25.91 -25.23
N PRO A 209 5.65 26.11 -26.50
CA PRO A 209 6.08 25.00 -27.35
C PRO A 209 7.24 24.29 -26.67
N GLU A 210 7.11 22.98 -26.47
CA GLU A 210 8.21 22.16 -25.94
C GLU A 210 9.29 22.10 -27.03
N PHE A 211 10.45 22.74 -26.77
CA PHE A 211 11.63 22.61 -27.61
C PHE A 211 12.23 21.21 -27.40
N ASP A 212 11.74 20.25 -28.17
CA ASP A 212 12.27 18.90 -28.19
C ASP A 212 13.57 18.88 -29.03
N ASP A 213 14.64 18.23 -28.56
CA ASP A 213 15.97 18.22 -29.21
C ASP A 213 15.95 17.63 -30.64
N THR A 214 14.84 17.01 -31.02
CA THR A 214 14.60 16.43 -32.35
C THR A 214 14.43 17.47 -33.46
N ASP A 215 13.99 18.71 -33.16
CA ASP A 215 13.72 19.75 -34.16
C ASP A 215 14.98 20.47 -34.69
N ILE A 216 16.16 20.20 -34.11
CA ILE A 216 17.43 20.80 -34.55
C ILE A 216 17.99 20.09 -35.81
N GLN A 217 17.62 18.83 -36.04
CA GLN A 217 18.19 18.01 -37.14
C GLN A 217 17.43 18.13 -38.48
N SER A 218 16.28 18.81 -38.51
CA SER A 218 15.32 18.81 -39.63
C SER A 218 15.38 20.06 -40.53
N ARG A 219 16.50 20.80 -40.54
CA ARG A 219 16.70 21.94 -41.46
C ARG A 219 17.34 21.47 -42.79
N PRO A 220 16.75 21.77 -43.97
CA PRO A 220 17.26 21.29 -45.24
C PRO A 220 18.63 21.90 -45.58
N GLN A 221 19.57 21.05 -45.98
CA GLN A 221 20.92 21.40 -46.44
C GLN A 221 20.90 22.09 -47.81
N ILE A 222 20.36 23.32 -47.84
CA ILE A 222 20.52 24.24 -48.97
C ILE A 222 21.79 25.04 -48.70
N PHE A 223 22.91 24.61 -49.28
CA PHE A 223 23.92 25.46 -49.95
C PHE A 223 25.06 24.56 -50.48
N GLN A 224 25.02 24.28 -51.78
CA GLN A 224 26.12 23.68 -52.51
C GLN A 224 27.26 24.70 -52.64
N SER A 225 28.49 24.28 -52.42
CA SER A 225 29.69 25.12 -52.56
C SER A 225 30.33 25.00 -53.95
N ALA A 226 30.27 26.09 -54.70
CA ALA A 226 31.16 26.50 -55.80
C ALA A 226 31.49 27.99 -55.51
N SER A 227 32.64 28.62 -55.76
CA SER A 227 33.76 28.48 -56.72
C SER A 227 34.97 29.29 -56.18
N GLU A 228 36.24 29.26 -56.63
CA GLU A 228 37.09 28.44 -57.53
C GLU A 228 38.57 28.90 -57.34
N CYS A 229 39.46 28.67 -58.32
CA CYS A 229 40.83 29.21 -58.50
C CYS A 229 41.99 28.43 -57.82
N GLU A 230 43.21 28.33 -58.39
CA GLU A 230 43.64 28.64 -59.77
C GLU A 230 44.97 27.93 -60.15
N SER A 231 45.10 27.44 -61.39
CA SER A 231 46.40 27.43 -62.12
C SER A 231 46.24 27.19 -63.64
N ALA A 232 46.45 28.27 -64.41
CA ALA A 232 46.99 28.37 -65.78
C ALA A 232 46.57 27.41 -66.93
N ASP A 233 46.22 28.07 -68.04
CA ASP A 233 46.48 27.73 -69.46
C ASP A 233 45.57 26.75 -70.24
N GLU A 234 44.64 27.39 -70.95
CA GLU A 234 44.17 27.20 -72.35
C GLU A 234 43.73 25.82 -72.91
N GLN A 235 42.49 25.86 -73.41
CA GLN A 235 41.81 25.00 -74.41
C GLN A 235 42.70 24.53 -75.61
N PRO A 236 42.34 23.44 -76.36
CA PRO A 236 40.96 23.20 -76.82
C PRO A 236 40.44 21.75 -77.09
N CYS A 237 39.10 21.66 -77.10
CA CYS A 237 38.19 20.83 -77.93
C CYS A 237 38.38 19.31 -78.18
N CYS A 238 37.30 18.59 -77.79
CA CYS A 238 36.61 17.52 -78.55
C CYS A 238 37.29 16.15 -78.80
N SER A 239 36.76 15.07 -78.19
CA SER A 239 36.11 13.94 -78.92
C SER A 239 35.74 12.69 -78.08
N ARG A 240 34.55 12.12 -78.37
CA ARG A 240 34.17 10.67 -78.43
C ARG A 240 34.02 9.77 -77.19
N ASP A 241 32.76 9.41 -76.93
CA ASP A 241 32.10 8.07 -77.09
C ASP A 241 32.58 6.76 -76.41
N LEU A 242 31.56 5.91 -76.14
CA LEU A 242 31.50 4.44 -75.87
C LEU A 242 31.57 4.02 -74.37
N ALA A 243 30.48 3.47 -73.77
CA ALA A 243 29.93 2.08 -73.83
C ALA A 243 30.68 1.11 -72.86
N GLU A 244 30.14 0.07 -72.21
CA GLU A 244 28.85 -0.69 -72.23
C GLU A 244 28.66 -1.32 -70.81
N ASP A 245 27.45 -1.38 -70.23
CA ASP A 245 26.59 -2.58 -70.01
C ASP A 245 27.17 -3.78 -69.20
N GLY A 246 26.33 -4.41 -68.35
CA GLY A 246 26.70 -5.61 -67.57
C GLY A 246 25.89 -5.89 -66.29
N LYS A 247 25.05 -6.94 -66.31
CA LYS A 247 24.36 -7.56 -65.15
C LYS A 247 25.32 -8.52 -64.37
N GLU A 248 25.01 -9.31 -63.32
CA GLU A 248 23.76 -9.86 -62.75
C GLU A 248 24.08 -10.58 -61.40
N THR A 249 23.10 -10.78 -60.48
CA THR A 249 23.03 -11.89 -59.44
C THR A 249 24.16 -12.07 -58.38
N MET A 250 24.02 -12.75 -57.21
CA MET A 250 22.94 -13.12 -56.26
C MET A 250 23.59 -13.75 -54.99
N ILE A 251 22.93 -13.76 -53.81
CA ILE A 251 22.98 -14.85 -52.76
C ILE A 251 24.33 -14.99 -51.95
N LYS A 252 24.43 -15.24 -50.62
CA LYS A 252 23.53 -15.71 -49.53
C LYS A 252 24.06 -15.41 -48.09
N GLU A 253 23.16 -15.49 -47.09
CA GLU A 253 23.26 -15.99 -45.67
C GLU A 253 24.66 -16.11 -44.98
N LYS A 254 24.88 -15.67 -43.72
CA LYS A 254 24.29 -16.19 -42.47
C LYS A 254 24.55 -15.31 -41.22
N GLN A 255 23.75 -15.51 -40.16
CA GLN A 255 23.99 -15.08 -38.77
C GLN A 255 24.76 -16.14 -37.96
N GLU A 256 25.42 -15.75 -36.86
CA GLU A 256 25.51 -16.54 -35.61
C GLU A 256 25.93 -15.65 -34.41
N GLU A 257 25.46 -16.00 -33.20
CA GLU A 257 25.57 -15.21 -31.95
C GLU A 257 26.63 -15.76 -30.97
N LYS A 258 27.21 -14.93 -30.08
CA LYS A 258 27.66 -15.39 -28.72
C LYS A 258 28.01 -14.31 -27.68
N ILE A 259 27.10 -14.12 -26.71
CA ILE A 259 27.24 -14.25 -25.23
C ILE A 259 28.66 -14.53 -24.67
N CYS A 260 29.16 -14.05 -23.51
CA CYS A 260 28.81 -13.03 -22.48
C CYS A 260 29.94 -12.95 -21.39
N ALA A 261 29.77 -12.10 -20.37
CA ALA A 261 30.43 -12.03 -19.04
C ALA A 261 31.84 -11.38 -18.99
N GLU A 262 32.20 -10.42 -18.12
CA GLU A 262 31.83 -10.00 -16.73
C GLU A 262 32.91 -10.40 -15.69
N GLU A 263 32.90 -9.73 -14.52
CA GLU A 263 33.78 -9.82 -13.33
C GLU A 263 35.03 -8.91 -13.31
N THR A 264 35.53 -8.43 -12.15
CA THR A 264 34.95 -7.62 -11.05
C THR A 264 36.04 -7.32 -9.99
N ARG A 265 35.93 -6.20 -9.24
CA ARG A 265 36.41 -6.03 -7.83
C ARG A 265 37.94 -6.00 -7.58
N ASP A 266 38.49 -5.40 -6.51
CA ASP A 266 37.99 -4.57 -5.39
C ASP A 266 39.15 -3.72 -4.79
N GLU A 267 38.81 -2.60 -4.12
CA GLU A 267 39.27 -2.07 -2.80
C GLU A 267 40.79 -2.14 -2.37
N ASP A 268 41.41 -1.24 -1.57
CA ASP A 268 40.95 -0.05 -0.83
C ASP A 268 42.09 0.88 -0.31
N ASP A 269 41.67 2.01 0.28
CA ASP A 269 42.27 2.78 1.41
C ASP A 269 43.50 3.72 1.22
N HIS A 270 43.79 4.50 2.28
CA HIS A 270 44.01 5.94 2.26
C HIS A 270 45.23 6.38 3.10
N MET A 271 45.94 7.48 2.73
CA MET A 271 46.28 8.62 3.63
C MET A 271 47.43 9.59 3.21
N THR A 272 47.28 10.83 3.71
CA THR A 272 48.28 11.84 4.14
C THR A 272 49.04 12.79 3.18
N ASP A 273 48.80 14.07 3.47
CA ASP A 273 49.69 15.24 3.54
C ASP A 273 50.22 16.03 2.31
N ARG A 274 49.86 17.33 2.34
CA ARG A 274 50.53 18.52 1.75
C ARG A 274 51.67 18.98 2.70
N PRO A 275 52.61 19.91 2.37
CA PRO A 275 52.43 21.06 1.44
C PRO A 275 53.66 21.62 0.65
N ALA A 276 53.33 22.39 -0.41
CA ALA A 276 53.89 23.71 -0.80
C ALA A 276 55.36 23.94 -1.28
N LYS A 277 55.44 24.92 -2.23
CA LYS A 277 56.59 25.75 -2.69
C LYS A 277 57.68 25.05 -3.53
N LYS A 278 58.46 25.74 -4.38
CA LYS A 278 58.36 27.00 -5.20
C LYS A 278 59.74 27.13 -5.91
N LEU A 279 59.85 27.99 -6.95
CA LEU A 279 61.09 28.38 -7.68
C LEU A 279 61.43 27.34 -8.79
N GLU A 280 61.51 27.73 -10.07
CA GLU A 280 62.60 28.50 -10.75
C GLU A 280 63.90 27.68 -10.75
N GLU A 281 64.65 27.48 -11.84
CA GLU A 281 64.55 27.82 -13.27
C GLU A 281 65.47 26.81 -14.03
N GLU A 282 65.28 26.63 -15.34
CA GLU A 282 66.33 26.69 -16.39
C GLU A 282 65.89 25.97 -17.68
N GLU A 283 66.36 26.52 -18.79
CA GLU A 283 65.98 26.22 -20.17
C GLU A 283 66.90 25.15 -20.75
N ASP A 284 66.40 24.33 -21.68
CA ASP A 284 67.22 23.75 -22.74
C ASP A 284 66.33 23.61 -23.99
N ASP A 285 66.82 24.11 -25.12
CA ASP A 285 66.08 24.20 -26.39
C ASP A 285 65.88 22.81 -27.03
N GLU A 286 64.70 22.57 -27.59
CA GLU A 286 64.56 21.76 -28.82
C GLU A 286 63.39 22.28 -29.68
N GLU A 287 63.61 22.36 -30.98
CA GLU A 287 62.90 23.25 -31.91
C GLU A 287 61.51 22.73 -32.37
N GLU A 288 60.78 23.62 -33.05
CA GLU A 288 59.40 23.50 -33.50
C GLU A 288 59.09 22.29 -34.42
N GLU A 289 58.00 21.56 -34.14
CA GLU A 289 57.02 21.19 -35.18
C GLU A 289 55.60 21.32 -34.63
N GLU A 290 54.93 22.44 -34.91
CA GLU A 290 53.48 22.55 -34.72
C GLU A 290 52.74 21.72 -35.78
N GLY A 291 52.45 20.46 -35.45
CA GLY A 291 51.47 19.62 -36.15
C GLY A 291 50.04 20.12 -35.95
N HIS A 292 49.75 21.37 -36.32
CA HIS A 292 48.42 21.97 -36.25
C HIS A 292 47.52 21.31 -37.29
N ASN A 293 46.58 20.46 -36.86
CA ASN A 293 45.55 19.89 -37.74
C ASN A 293 44.55 21.01 -38.13
N GLU A 294 44.88 21.78 -39.16
CA GLU A 294 44.05 22.91 -39.65
C GLU A 294 42.59 22.52 -39.95
N ASP A 295 42.34 21.24 -40.28
CA ASP A 295 41.02 20.69 -40.60
C ASP A 295 40.06 20.66 -39.38
N GLU A 296 40.56 20.42 -38.16
CA GLU A 296 39.76 20.55 -36.93
C GLU A 296 39.42 22.02 -36.64
N GLY A 297 40.38 22.92 -36.90
CA GLY A 297 40.23 24.36 -36.75
C GLY A 297 39.12 24.93 -37.64
N TYR A 298 39.08 24.50 -38.91
CA TYR A 298 38.01 24.85 -39.85
C TYR A 298 36.68 24.18 -39.53
N SER A 299 36.68 22.93 -39.07
CA SER A 299 35.47 22.18 -38.70
C SER A 299 34.70 22.87 -37.56
N PHE A 300 35.40 23.35 -36.51
CA PHE A 300 34.77 24.11 -35.42
C PHE A 300 34.14 25.41 -35.90
N ILE A 301 34.87 26.23 -36.67
CA ILE A 301 34.38 27.51 -37.21
C ILE A 301 33.12 27.29 -38.07
N ARG A 302 33.13 26.25 -38.91
CA ARG A 302 32.02 25.91 -39.81
C ARG A 302 30.80 25.30 -39.10
N SER A 303 30.99 24.58 -37.98
CA SER A 303 29.90 23.94 -37.22
C SER A 303 29.30 24.84 -36.14
N SER A 304 30.11 25.66 -35.47
CA SER A 304 29.65 26.64 -34.48
C SER A 304 29.08 27.92 -35.10
N GLY A 305 29.48 28.25 -36.33
CA GLY A 305 29.16 29.53 -36.96
C GLY A 305 29.91 30.73 -36.39
N LEU A 306 30.93 30.50 -35.54
CA LEU A 306 31.76 31.54 -34.93
C LEU A 306 33.00 31.81 -35.79
N ILE A 307 33.38 33.09 -35.90
CA ILE A 307 34.46 33.56 -36.79
C ILE A 307 35.86 33.11 -36.32
N SER A 308 36.03 32.78 -35.04
CA SER A 308 37.29 32.33 -34.45
C SER A 308 37.05 31.54 -33.16
N HIS A 309 37.98 30.64 -32.84
CA HIS A 309 38.07 29.90 -31.58
C HIS A 309 38.20 30.80 -30.33
N SER A 310 38.58 32.07 -30.52
CA SER A 310 38.72 33.07 -29.45
C SER A 310 37.40 33.68 -28.97
N TYR A 311 36.25 33.32 -29.55
CA TYR A 311 34.93 33.79 -29.13
C TYR A 311 34.19 32.71 -28.34
N SER A 312 33.85 33.00 -27.09
CA SER A 312 32.86 32.23 -26.31
C SER A 312 31.49 32.90 -26.37
N LEU A 313 30.42 32.10 -26.42
CA LEU A 313 29.04 32.56 -26.29
C LEU A 313 28.46 32.09 -24.95
N ASP A 314 28.42 32.99 -23.96
CA ASP A 314 27.78 32.74 -22.67
C ASP A 314 26.27 32.98 -22.77
N LEU A 315 25.53 31.91 -23.11
CA LEU A 315 24.06 31.94 -23.16
C LEU A 315 23.46 31.95 -21.74
N THR A 316 23.25 33.14 -21.20
CA THR A 316 22.51 33.32 -19.93
C THR A 316 21.00 33.15 -20.17
N ILE A 317 20.53 31.91 -20.13
CA ILE A 317 19.10 31.59 -20.16
C ILE A 317 18.52 31.93 -18.78
N ASN A 318 17.66 32.97 -18.70
CA ASN A 318 16.90 33.23 -17.49
C ASN A 318 15.86 32.11 -17.29
N PRO A 319 15.85 31.39 -16.15
CA PRO A 319 14.82 30.37 -15.87
C PRO A 319 13.44 31.00 -15.65
N ASP A 320 13.37 32.27 -15.23
CA ASP A 320 12.15 33.08 -15.09
C ASP A 320 11.59 33.53 -16.47
N LEU A 321 11.11 32.57 -17.28
CA LEU A 321 10.35 32.84 -18.51
C LEU A 321 8.93 33.33 -18.18
N ARG A 322 8.83 34.59 -17.72
CA ARG A 322 7.54 35.22 -17.39
C ARG A 322 6.76 35.58 -18.65
N ILE A 323 5.77 34.77 -19.01
CA ILE A 323 4.82 35.12 -20.07
C ILE A 323 3.96 36.28 -19.60
N LYS A 324 3.95 37.38 -20.36
CA LYS A 324 3.00 38.48 -20.17
C LYS A 324 1.77 38.25 -21.04
N GLU A 325 0.60 38.42 -20.43
CA GLU A 325 -0.66 38.38 -21.16
C GLU A 325 -0.74 39.56 -22.14
N ASN A 326 -0.76 39.27 -23.45
CA ASN A 326 -0.82 40.24 -24.56
C ASN A 326 -2.16 40.08 -25.33
N GLU A 327 -2.34 40.69 -26.50
CA GLU A 327 -3.60 40.53 -27.26
C GLU A 327 -3.71 39.17 -27.96
N ASP A 328 -2.59 38.58 -28.37
CA ASP A 328 -2.54 37.31 -29.10
C ASP A 328 -2.80 36.09 -28.21
N ASN A 329 -2.35 36.14 -26.93
CA ASN A 329 -2.43 35.02 -25.99
C ASN A 329 -3.59 35.13 -24.97
N GLU A 330 -4.28 36.28 -24.86
CA GLU A 330 -5.34 36.54 -23.86
C GLU A 330 -6.48 35.51 -23.93
N ALA A 331 -6.81 34.98 -25.11
CA ALA A 331 -7.79 33.92 -25.25
C ALA A 331 -7.32 32.60 -24.60
N VAL A 332 -6.09 32.16 -24.90
CA VAL A 332 -5.51 30.91 -24.34
C VAL A 332 -5.30 31.03 -22.84
N VAL A 333 -4.77 32.18 -22.37
CA VAL A 333 -4.59 32.49 -20.94
C VAL A 333 -5.93 32.50 -20.21
N SER A 334 -7.01 33.03 -20.82
CA SER A 334 -8.36 32.98 -20.23
C SER A 334 -8.86 31.54 -20.04
N THR A 335 -8.80 30.72 -21.09
CA THR A 335 -9.21 29.31 -21.02
C THR A 335 -8.39 28.54 -20.00
N LEU A 336 -7.07 28.77 -19.94
CA LEU A 336 -6.17 28.15 -18.98
C LEU A 336 -6.53 28.47 -17.52
N ILE A 337 -6.89 29.73 -17.21
CA ILE A 337 -7.38 30.13 -15.87
C ILE A 337 -8.69 29.42 -15.53
N GLU A 338 -9.59 29.28 -16.50
CA GLU A 338 -10.90 28.62 -16.31
C GLU A 338 -10.73 27.12 -16.06
N LEU A 339 -9.88 26.44 -16.83
CA LEU A 339 -9.52 25.02 -16.65
C LEU A 339 -8.81 24.79 -15.31
N HIS A 340 -7.83 25.64 -14.94
CA HIS A 340 -7.17 25.59 -13.63
C HIS A 340 -8.18 25.71 -12.48
N ARG A 341 -9.14 26.64 -12.61
CA ARG A 341 -10.21 26.83 -11.62
C ARG A 341 -11.15 25.62 -11.56
N LEU A 342 -11.47 25.00 -12.70
CA LEU A 342 -12.33 23.81 -12.75
C LEU A 342 -11.64 22.61 -12.08
N LEU A 343 -10.37 22.34 -12.42
CA LEU A 343 -9.55 21.30 -11.81
C LEU A 343 -9.41 21.47 -10.29
N SER A 344 -9.06 22.67 -9.83
CA SER A 344 -8.85 22.96 -8.40
C SER A 344 -10.14 23.01 -7.57
N SER A 345 -11.26 23.50 -8.11
CA SER A 345 -12.49 23.70 -7.32
C SER A 345 -13.55 22.59 -7.44
N LYS A 346 -13.56 21.81 -8.53
CA LYS A 346 -14.50 20.69 -8.75
C LYS A 346 -13.80 19.34 -8.68
N HIS A 347 -12.81 19.11 -9.54
CA HIS A 347 -12.27 17.78 -9.78
C HIS A 347 -11.36 17.29 -8.64
N LEU A 348 -10.43 18.12 -8.17
CA LEU A 348 -9.53 17.76 -7.07
C LEU A 348 -10.29 17.42 -5.76
N PRO A 349 -11.28 18.22 -5.30
CA PRO A 349 -12.09 17.84 -4.14
C PRO A 349 -12.91 16.55 -4.33
N ALA A 350 -13.46 16.31 -5.52
CA ALA A 350 -14.21 15.09 -5.82
C ALA A 350 -13.31 13.84 -5.70
N VAL A 351 -12.13 13.86 -6.32
CA VAL A 351 -11.15 12.77 -6.26
C VAL A 351 -10.67 12.52 -4.83
N GLN A 352 -10.38 13.58 -4.06
CA GLN A 352 -10.04 13.45 -2.64
C GLN A 352 -11.18 12.83 -1.81
N GLY A 353 -12.44 13.17 -2.14
CA GLY A 353 -13.63 12.57 -1.55
C GLY A 353 -13.72 11.06 -1.82
N TRP A 354 -13.55 10.63 -3.08
CA TRP A 354 -13.57 9.21 -3.45
C TRP A 354 -12.47 8.41 -2.75
N ILE A 355 -11.23 8.91 -2.73
CA ILE A 355 -10.12 8.28 -2.00
C ILE A 355 -10.49 8.10 -0.53
N GLN A 356 -11.05 9.13 0.12
CA GLN A 356 -11.45 9.05 1.52
C GLN A 356 -12.55 8.00 1.77
N VAL A 357 -13.54 7.89 0.88
CA VAL A 357 -14.60 6.86 0.97
C VAL A 357 -14.00 5.46 0.78
N PHE A 358 -13.20 5.26 -0.27
CA PHE A 358 -12.59 3.96 -0.58
C PHE A 358 -11.68 3.45 0.54
N THR A 359 -10.84 4.32 1.13
CA THR A 359 -9.98 3.94 2.27
C THR A 359 -10.78 3.66 3.54
N LYS A 360 -11.82 4.43 3.85
CA LYS A 360 -12.64 4.21 5.07
C LYS A 360 -13.55 3.00 4.98
N SER A 361 -13.98 2.61 3.78
CA SER A 361 -14.97 1.56 3.55
C SER A 361 -14.38 0.24 3.05
N GLY A 362 -13.05 0.12 2.93
CA GLY A 362 -12.38 -1.12 2.51
C GLY A 362 -12.65 -1.51 1.06
N ALA A 363 -12.68 -0.53 0.16
CA ALA A 363 -12.94 -0.76 -1.27
C ALA A 363 -11.81 -1.53 -1.97
N GLU A 364 -12.10 -2.02 -3.18
CA GLU A 364 -11.12 -2.73 -4.00
C GLU A 364 -9.86 -1.89 -4.30
N GLN A 365 -8.69 -2.54 -4.25
CA GLN A 365 -7.40 -1.86 -4.47
C GLN A 365 -7.30 -1.17 -5.84
N GLN A 366 -8.03 -1.65 -6.85
CA GLN A 366 -8.04 -1.07 -8.19
C GLN A 366 -8.70 0.32 -8.22
N LEU A 367 -9.83 0.49 -7.51
CA LEU A 367 -10.52 1.78 -7.39
C LEU A 367 -9.64 2.81 -6.69
N ILE A 368 -8.98 2.41 -5.60
CA ILE A 368 -8.04 3.26 -4.86
C ILE A 368 -6.88 3.71 -5.77
N ARG A 369 -6.26 2.78 -6.51
CA ARG A 369 -5.16 3.11 -7.45
C ARG A 369 -5.61 4.07 -8.55
N ARG A 370 -6.77 3.84 -9.16
CA ARG A 370 -7.29 4.70 -10.24
C ARG A 370 -7.65 6.10 -9.73
N ALA A 371 -8.18 6.22 -8.51
CA ALA A 371 -8.46 7.53 -7.91
C ALA A 371 -7.17 8.28 -7.52
N LEU A 372 -6.15 7.58 -7.01
CA LEU A 372 -4.83 8.15 -6.76
C LEU A 372 -4.15 8.63 -8.05
N TYR A 373 -4.27 7.89 -9.15
CA TYR A 373 -3.76 8.32 -10.46
C TYR A 373 -4.41 9.63 -10.91
N LEU A 374 -5.75 9.73 -10.89
CA LEU A 374 -6.45 10.98 -11.22
C LEU A 374 -5.98 12.15 -10.34
N LYS A 375 -5.78 11.92 -9.03
CA LYS A 375 -5.27 12.93 -8.11
C LYS A 375 -3.90 13.45 -8.57
N GLN A 376 -2.98 12.53 -8.86
CA GLN A 376 -1.62 12.86 -9.31
C GLN A 376 -1.63 13.61 -10.65
N SER A 377 -2.45 13.20 -11.62
CA SER A 377 -2.57 13.89 -12.90
C SER A 377 -3.12 15.32 -12.74
N ILE A 378 -4.11 15.53 -11.86
CA ILE A 378 -4.63 16.88 -11.57
C ILE A 378 -3.59 17.73 -10.85
N GLU A 379 -2.92 17.19 -9.82
CA GLU A 379 -1.88 17.92 -9.08
C GLU A 379 -0.70 18.31 -9.98
N ALA A 380 -0.25 17.40 -10.86
CA ALA A 380 0.82 17.69 -11.84
C ALA A 380 0.42 18.78 -12.86
N ALA A 381 -0.82 18.77 -13.36
CA ALA A 381 -1.31 19.80 -14.28
C ALA A 381 -1.45 21.17 -13.60
N LEU A 382 -1.87 21.21 -12.33
CA LEU A 382 -1.92 22.45 -11.55
C LEU A 382 -0.50 22.96 -11.25
N GLN A 383 0.45 22.08 -10.91
CA GLN A 383 1.84 22.45 -10.69
C GLN A 383 2.50 23.00 -11.96
N LYS A 384 2.37 22.30 -13.12
CA LYS A 384 2.93 22.78 -14.40
C LYS A 384 2.41 24.18 -14.76
N HIS A 385 1.16 24.51 -14.39
CA HIS A 385 0.59 25.86 -14.56
C HIS A 385 1.24 26.92 -13.65
N GLU A 386 1.50 26.60 -12.38
CA GLU A 386 2.18 27.52 -11.46
C GLU A 386 3.62 27.83 -11.90
N GLU A 387 4.32 26.82 -12.45
CA GLU A 387 5.67 26.93 -13.02
C GLU A 387 5.75 27.82 -14.27
N LEU A 388 4.64 28.03 -15.00
CA LEU A 388 4.62 28.92 -16.19
C LEU A 388 4.72 30.42 -15.87
N HIS A 389 4.62 30.80 -14.58
CA HIS A 389 4.82 32.18 -14.07
C HIS A 389 4.20 33.29 -14.95
N ILE A 390 2.92 33.13 -15.31
CA ILE A 390 2.20 34.06 -16.21
C ILE A 390 1.85 35.36 -15.48
N ASP A 391 2.35 36.49 -15.99
CA ASP A 391 2.00 37.86 -15.60
C ASP A 391 0.63 38.24 -16.22
N TYR A 392 -0.45 38.00 -15.47
CA TYR A 392 -1.83 38.30 -15.88
C TYR A 392 -2.16 39.80 -15.94
N LYS A 393 -3.01 40.22 -16.90
CA LYS A 393 -3.65 41.54 -16.92
C LYS A 393 -4.57 41.71 -15.71
N SER A 394 -4.76 42.95 -15.25
CA SER A 394 -5.63 43.26 -14.11
C SER A 394 -7.12 43.12 -14.44
N ARG A 395 -7.65 41.90 -14.33
CA ARG A 395 -9.07 41.58 -14.57
C ARG A 395 -9.96 42.16 -13.48
N VAL A 396 -10.50 43.36 -13.71
CA VAL A 396 -11.47 44.01 -12.81
C VAL A 396 -12.77 43.17 -12.74
N ARG A 397 -13.03 42.55 -11.59
CA ARG A 397 -14.31 41.86 -11.32
C ARG A 397 -15.48 42.84 -11.37
N ARG A 398 -16.17 42.94 -12.51
CA ARG A 398 -17.50 43.57 -12.59
C ARG A 398 -18.53 42.66 -11.93
N VAL A 399 -18.72 42.84 -10.62
CA VAL A 399 -19.92 42.32 -9.95
C VAL A 399 -21.11 43.13 -10.47
N VAL A 400 -21.88 42.54 -11.39
CA VAL A 400 -23.14 43.13 -11.85
C VAL A 400 -24.16 42.99 -10.73
N SER A 401 -24.23 44.01 -9.87
CA SER A 401 -25.30 44.14 -8.89
C SER A 401 -26.60 44.40 -9.64
N SER A 402 -27.44 43.36 -9.75
CA SER A 402 -28.82 43.48 -10.19
C SER A 402 -29.61 44.28 -9.15
N LYS A 403 -29.70 45.59 -9.37
CA LYS A 403 -30.67 46.42 -8.63
C LYS A 403 -32.07 45.96 -9.02
N VAL A 404 -32.72 45.26 -8.09
CA VAL A 404 -34.17 45.01 -8.15
C VAL A 404 -34.85 46.38 -8.16
N PHE A 405 -35.60 46.65 -9.22
CA PHE A 405 -36.40 47.85 -9.36
C PHE A 405 -37.74 47.59 -8.65
N ASP A 406 -37.89 48.07 -7.41
CA ASP A 406 -39.20 48.20 -6.81
C ASP A 406 -39.96 49.31 -7.55
N MET A 407 -41.11 48.97 -8.14
CA MET A 407 -42.07 49.96 -8.61
C MET A 407 -43.51 49.45 -8.43
N LEU A 408 -44.17 50.06 -7.43
CA LEU A 408 -45.63 50.23 -7.23
C LEU A 408 -46.48 48.97 -7.03
#